data_AF-A0A0E0MEN3-F1
#
_entry.id   AF-A0A0E0MEN3-F1
#
_cell.length_a   1.000
_cell.length_b   1.000
_cell.length_c   1.000
_cell.angle_alpha   90.00
_cell.angle_beta   90.00
_cell.angle_gamma   90.00
#
_symmetry.space_group_name_H-M   'P 1'
#
loop_
_entity.id
_entity.type
_entity.pdbx_description
1 polymer ?
#
loop_
_entity_poly.entity_id
_entity_poly.type
_entity_poly.pdbx_seq_one_letter_code
_entity_poly.pdbx_strand_id
1 'polypeptide(L)'
;MDFFTEYGEGNRYKIEEVIGKGSYGVVCSALDTHTGEKVAIKKINDIFEHVSDATRILREIKLLRLLRHPDIVEIKHILLPPSRREFKDIYVVFELMESDLHQVIKANDDLTPEHYQFFLYQLLRGLKYIHTANVFHRDLKPKNILANADCKLKICDFGLARVAFSDTPTAIFWTDYVATRWYRAPELCGSFFSKYTPAIDIWSIGCIFAELLTGKPLFPGKNVVHQLDIITDLLGTPSTEAISRIRNEKARRYLSSMRRKKPISFMQKFPNADPLALRLLERMLSFEPKDRPNAEEALADPYFRNIANVDREPSAQPVTKLEFEFERRRITKEDIRELIYREILEYHPNMLREYLEGTESAGFMYPSLHTLKNIMLRDQQQLHLRGNITLYQDLLCYIRMIVHKAQPTLLRIFQSVYLEIIHKKCIKVPLLFAQIEFLKAVLQDLVKLLVLHFDMVTAQHLLLSNMSIDEPIETQHWLLTLFLPEALNPEEIHLARLKQVILKGSM
;
A
#
# COMPACT_ATOMS: atom_id res chain seq x y z
N MET A 1 -18.76 -9.77 7.71
CA MET A 1 -18.03 -9.44 6.46
C MET A 1 -16.57 -9.57 6.78
N ASP A 2 -15.88 -10.51 6.13
CA ASP A 2 -14.44 -10.69 6.33
C ASP A 2 -13.70 -9.52 5.68
N PHE A 3 -13.15 -8.63 6.51
CA PHE A 3 -12.39 -7.49 6.03
C PHE A 3 -11.18 -7.95 5.23
N PHE A 4 -10.50 -8.99 5.71
CA PHE A 4 -9.39 -9.67 5.06
C PHE A 4 -9.90 -10.80 4.15
N THR A 5 -9.46 -10.81 2.89
CA THR A 5 -9.80 -11.84 1.90
C THR A 5 -8.57 -12.69 1.61
N GLU A 6 -8.49 -13.91 2.17
CA GLU A 6 -7.44 -14.91 1.86
C GLU A 6 -6.00 -14.59 2.34
N TYR A 7 -5.78 -13.46 3.03
CA TYR A 7 -4.49 -13.09 3.61
C TYR A 7 -4.25 -13.79 4.96
N GLY A 8 -3.25 -14.68 5.02
CA GLY A 8 -2.92 -15.43 6.25
C GLY A 8 -2.53 -14.54 7.43
N GLU A 9 -1.90 -13.39 7.16
CA GLU A 9 -1.54 -12.40 8.18
C GLU A 9 -2.74 -11.63 8.75
N GLY A 10 -3.93 -11.74 8.14
CA GLY A 10 -5.13 -11.02 8.60
C GLY A 10 -5.50 -11.32 10.06
N ASN A 11 -5.21 -12.53 10.53
CA ASN A 11 -5.51 -12.97 11.91
C ASN A 11 -4.74 -12.18 12.98
N ARG A 12 -3.63 -11.52 12.60
CA ARG A 12 -2.88 -10.64 13.51
C ARG A 12 -3.67 -9.41 13.92
N TYR A 13 -4.59 -8.93 13.08
CA TYR A 13 -5.27 -7.66 13.28
C TYR A 13 -6.73 -7.85 13.63
N LYS A 14 -7.12 -7.36 14.81
CA LYS A 14 -8.53 -7.31 15.21
C LYS A 14 -9.13 -5.98 14.77
N ILE A 15 -9.96 -6.02 13.72
CA ILE A 15 -10.66 -4.83 13.21
C ILE A 15 -11.62 -4.29 14.28
N GLU A 16 -11.59 -2.96 14.51
CA GLU A 16 -12.46 -2.27 15.45
C GLU A 16 -13.57 -1.52 14.70
N GLU A 17 -13.25 -0.40 14.03
CA GLU A 17 -14.23 0.45 13.35
C GLU A 17 -13.73 0.98 12.00
N VAL A 18 -14.67 1.40 11.16
CA VAL A 18 -14.35 2.07 9.88
C VAL A 18 -14.14 3.56 10.14
N ILE A 19 -12.90 4.03 9.96
CA ILE A 19 -12.52 5.43 10.20
C ILE A 19 -12.50 6.27 8.92
N GLY A 20 -12.48 5.64 7.74
CA GLY A 20 -12.48 6.35 6.47
C GLY A 20 -12.97 5.52 5.30
N LYS A 21 -13.64 6.18 4.33
CA LYS A 21 -14.00 5.60 3.03
C LYS A 21 -13.55 6.57 1.94
N GLY A 22 -12.73 6.09 1.03
CA GLY A 22 -12.21 6.86 -0.09
C GLY A 22 -12.54 6.23 -1.43
N SER A 23 -12.10 6.87 -2.51
CA SER A 23 -12.26 6.38 -3.89
C SER A 23 -11.56 5.04 -4.14
N TYR A 24 -10.53 4.72 -3.34
CA TYR A 24 -9.68 3.55 -3.53
C TYR A 24 -9.95 2.42 -2.53
N GLY A 25 -10.87 2.62 -1.59
CA GLY A 25 -11.23 1.58 -0.61
C GLY A 25 -11.60 2.13 0.77
N VAL A 26 -11.34 1.30 1.79
CA VAL A 26 -11.82 1.51 3.16
C VAL A 26 -10.63 1.52 4.12
N VAL A 27 -10.66 2.44 5.07
CA VAL A 27 -9.70 2.51 6.18
C VAL A 27 -10.42 2.12 7.46
N CYS A 28 -9.89 1.15 8.17
CA CYS A 28 -10.38 0.72 9.48
C CYS A 28 -9.32 0.93 10.55
N SER A 29 -9.74 1.26 11.77
CA SER A 29 -8.89 1.07 12.94
C SER A 29 -8.85 -0.42 13.30
N ALA A 30 -7.72 -0.86 13.82
CA ALA A 30 -7.53 -2.24 14.27
C ALA A 30 -6.55 -2.29 15.43
N LEU A 31 -6.66 -3.33 16.25
CA LEU A 31 -5.65 -3.70 17.24
C LEU A 31 -4.69 -4.72 16.61
N ASP A 32 -3.41 -4.40 16.59
CA ASP A 32 -2.36 -5.38 16.29
C ASP A 32 -2.16 -6.29 17.52
N THR A 33 -2.57 -7.55 17.41
CA THR A 33 -2.54 -8.48 18.54
C THR A 33 -1.13 -8.91 18.96
N HIS A 34 -0.12 -8.69 18.11
CA HIS A 34 1.28 -9.01 18.44
C HIS A 34 1.94 -7.92 19.27
N THR A 35 1.66 -6.64 18.96
CA THR A 35 2.28 -5.49 19.62
C THR A 35 1.39 -4.88 20.70
N GLY A 36 0.08 -5.12 20.63
CA GLY A 36 -0.92 -4.44 21.46
C GLY A 36 -1.22 -3.00 21.01
N GLU A 37 -0.65 -2.54 19.89
CA GLU A 37 -0.84 -1.18 19.40
C GLU A 37 -2.08 -1.05 18.52
N LYS A 38 -2.72 0.12 18.57
CA LYS A 38 -3.76 0.50 17.61
C LYS A 38 -3.12 0.99 16.30
N VAL A 39 -3.70 0.56 15.18
CA VAL A 39 -3.23 0.84 13.82
C VAL A 39 -4.39 1.21 12.91
N ALA A 40 -4.09 1.85 11.77
CA ALA A 40 -5.04 2.07 10.69
C ALA A 40 -4.72 1.14 9.52
N ILE A 41 -5.69 0.37 9.03
CA ILE A 41 -5.51 -0.54 7.90
C ILE A 41 -6.34 -0.03 6.72
N LYS A 42 -5.65 0.42 5.67
CA LYS A 42 -6.23 0.81 4.38
C LYS A 42 -6.30 -0.41 3.48
N LYS A 43 -7.51 -0.92 3.25
CA LYS A 43 -7.79 -1.92 2.23
C LYS A 43 -7.99 -1.19 0.90
N ILE A 44 -7.19 -1.55 -0.10
CA ILE A 44 -7.29 -1.03 -1.46
C ILE A 44 -7.74 -2.15 -2.38
N ASN A 45 -8.91 -2.01 -2.97
CA ASN A 45 -9.53 -3.06 -3.79
C ASN A 45 -9.17 -2.92 -5.26
N ASP A 46 -9.17 -4.04 -5.98
CA ASP A 46 -9.11 -4.08 -7.46
C ASP A 46 -8.02 -3.18 -8.07
N ILE A 47 -6.83 -3.17 -7.44
CA ILE A 47 -5.77 -2.19 -7.69
C ILE A 47 -5.25 -2.19 -9.14
N PHE A 48 -5.55 -3.24 -9.89
CA PHE A 48 -5.08 -3.47 -11.26
C PHE A 48 -6.14 -3.26 -12.33
N GLU A 49 -7.32 -2.72 -12.00
CA GLU A 49 -8.35 -2.37 -12.98
C GLU A 49 -7.84 -1.28 -13.94
N HIS A 50 -7.13 -0.29 -13.39
CA HIS A 50 -6.53 0.81 -14.15
C HIS A 50 -5.03 0.95 -13.81
N VAL A 51 -4.17 0.85 -14.83
CA VAL A 51 -2.71 0.99 -14.66
C VAL A 51 -2.33 2.34 -14.05
N SER A 52 -3.09 3.41 -14.34
CA SER A 52 -2.87 4.74 -13.75
C SER A 52 -3.06 4.76 -12.24
N ASP A 53 -4.07 4.03 -11.72
CA ASP A 53 -4.35 3.97 -10.28
C ASP A 53 -3.35 3.05 -9.58
N ALA A 54 -3.02 1.90 -10.17
CA ALA A 54 -1.92 1.04 -9.71
C ALA A 54 -0.60 1.83 -9.60
N THR A 55 -0.31 2.68 -10.58
CA THR A 55 0.89 3.55 -10.57
C THR A 55 0.83 4.60 -9.46
N ARG A 56 -0.35 5.12 -9.11
CA ARG A 56 -0.52 6.04 -7.97
C ARG A 56 -0.30 5.33 -6.65
N ILE A 57 -0.84 4.12 -6.51
CA ILE A 57 -0.67 3.29 -5.31
C ILE A 57 0.81 2.94 -5.11
N LEU A 58 1.49 2.43 -6.16
CA LEU A 58 2.93 2.13 -6.11
C LEU A 58 3.74 3.36 -5.71
N ARG A 59 3.43 4.53 -6.29
CA ARG A 59 4.09 5.79 -5.93
C ARG A 59 3.88 6.15 -4.46
N GLU A 60 2.66 6.05 -3.95
CA GLU A 60 2.32 6.35 -2.56
C GLU A 60 3.12 5.48 -1.60
N ILE A 61 3.04 4.15 -1.73
CA ILE A 61 3.74 3.23 -0.83
C ILE A 61 5.26 3.39 -0.88
N LYS A 62 5.80 3.68 -2.08
CA LYS A 62 7.24 3.82 -2.31
C LYS A 62 7.79 5.12 -1.75
N LEU A 63 7.08 6.23 -1.95
CA LEU A 63 7.46 7.50 -1.35
C LEU A 63 7.37 7.44 0.18
N LEU A 64 6.34 6.80 0.74
CA LEU A 64 6.21 6.66 2.19
C LEU A 64 7.29 5.76 2.80
N ARG A 65 7.76 4.72 2.09
CA ARG A 65 8.93 3.93 2.55
C ARG A 65 10.20 4.78 2.60
N LEU A 66 10.41 5.63 1.59
CA LEU A 66 11.61 6.46 1.42
C LEU A 66 11.61 7.71 2.30
N LEU A 67 10.43 8.30 2.58
CA LEU A 67 10.27 9.54 3.31
C LEU A 67 9.89 9.30 4.77
N ARG A 68 10.86 8.88 5.58
CA ARG A 68 10.66 8.66 7.03
C ARG A 68 10.87 9.95 7.83
N HIS A 69 9.81 10.52 8.36
CA HIS A 69 9.83 11.77 9.12
C HIS A 69 8.68 11.83 10.13
N PRO A 70 8.84 12.45 11.33
CA PRO A 70 7.78 12.52 12.33
C PRO A 70 6.46 13.13 11.84
N ASP A 71 6.52 14.12 10.95
CA ASP A 71 5.34 14.81 10.38
C ASP A 71 4.87 14.21 9.03
N ILE A 72 5.29 13.00 8.69
CA ILE A 72 4.80 12.23 7.54
C ILE A 72 4.23 10.92 8.08
N VAL A 73 3.11 10.47 7.53
CA VAL A 73 2.49 9.22 7.97
C VAL A 73 3.41 8.02 7.69
N GLU A 74 3.58 7.14 8.66
CA GLU A 74 4.39 5.93 8.54
C GLU A 74 3.54 4.73 8.10
N ILE A 75 4.05 3.99 7.11
CA ILE A 75 3.59 2.62 6.86
C ILE A 75 4.33 1.71 7.83
N LYS A 76 3.59 1.11 8.77
CA LYS A 76 4.12 0.13 9.72
C LYS A 76 4.34 -1.23 9.06
N HIS A 77 3.43 -1.64 8.17
CA HIS A 77 3.47 -2.93 7.50
C HIS A 77 2.61 -2.95 6.24
N ILE A 78 2.88 -3.88 5.32
CA ILE A 78 1.96 -4.22 4.23
C ILE A 78 1.77 -5.72 4.24
N LEU A 79 0.53 -6.21 4.34
CA LEU A 79 0.28 -7.65 4.43
C LEU A 79 0.75 -8.34 3.14
N LEU A 80 1.35 -9.53 3.28
CA LEU A 80 1.85 -10.30 2.14
C LEU A 80 0.69 -10.91 1.35
N PRO A 81 0.57 -10.64 0.05
CA PRO A 81 -0.45 -11.26 -0.79
C PRO A 81 -0.31 -12.78 -0.86
N PRO A 82 -1.41 -13.54 -0.88
CA PRO A 82 -1.37 -15.01 -0.95
C PRO A 82 -0.78 -15.53 -2.25
N SER A 83 -0.83 -14.73 -3.33
CA SER A 83 -0.24 -15.04 -4.63
C SER A 83 0.38 -13.82 -5.24
N ARG A 84 1.68 -13.89 -5.56
CA ARG A 84 2.44 -12.87 -6.31
C ARG A 84 1.77 -12.48 -7.64
N ARG A 85 1.11 -13.42 -8.31
CA ARG A 85 0.58 -13.22 -9.67
C ARG A 85 -0.90 -12.87 -9.71
N GLU A 86 -1.66 -13.25 -8.68
CA GLU A 86 -3.13 -13.24 -8.75
C GLU A 86 -3.79 -12.30 -7.76
N PHE A 87 -3.02 -11.64 -6.88
CA PHE A 87 -3.61 -10.67 -5.95
C PHE A 87 -4.29 -9.51 -6.68
N LYS A 88 -5.40 -9.05 -6.08
CA LYS A 88 -6.25 -7.95 -6.58
C LYS A 88 -6.36 -6.81 -5.59
N ASP A 89 -6.25 -7.13 -4.31
CA ASP A 89 -6.36 -6.18 -3.21
C ASP A 89 -5.03 -6.12 -2.46
N ILE A 90 -4.75 -5.00 -1.79
CA ILE A 90 -3.66 -4.89 -0.81
C ILE A 90 -4.16 -4.25 0.49
N TYR A 91 -3.47 -4.57 1.58
CA TYR A 91 -3.77 -4.06 2.92
C TYR A 91 -2.54 -3.37 3.47
N VAL A 92 -2.58 -2.05 3.55
CA VAL A 92 -1.48 -1.21 4.03
C VAL A 92 -1.79 -0.79 5.47
N VAL A 93 -0.90 -1.13 6.39
CA VAL A 93 -1.00 -0.84 7.82
C VAL A 93 -0.20 0.42 8.12
N PHE A 94 -0.89 1.45 8.59
CA PHE A 94 -0.33 2.72 9.00
C PHE A 94 -0.38 2.86 10.52
N GLU A 95 0.41 3.80 11.03
CA GLU A 95 0.10 4.38 12.34
C GLU A 95 -1.31 4.97 12.37
N LEU A 96 -1.99 4.85 13.52
CA LEU A 96 -3.33 5.37 13.69
C LEU A 96 -3.27 6.86 14.08
N MET A 97 -4.07 7.67 13.40
CA MET A 97 -4.35 9.06 13.76
C MET A 97 -5.87 9.20 13.95
N GLU A 98 -6.29 9.89 15.00
CA GLU A 98 -7.69 9.98 15.43
C GLU A 98 -8.54 10.82 14.48
N SER A 99 -7.93 11.79 13.80
CA SER A 99 -8.64 12.73 12.95
C SER A 99 -7.80 13.25 11.78
N ASP A 100 -8.37 14.19 11.05
CA ASP A 100 -7.71 14.98 10.04
C ASP A 100 -7.90 16.48 10.34
N LEU A 101 -7.03 17.32 9.77
CA LEU A 101 -7.04 18.75 10.04
C LEU A 101 -8.34 19.42 9.55
N HIS A 102 -9.04 18.84 8.58
CA HIS A 102 -10.35 19.35 8.14
C HIS A 102 -11.39 19.23 9.26
N GLN A 103 -11.44 18.10 9.97
CA GLN A 103 -12.33 17.92 11.12
C GLN A 103 -11.92 18.80 12.30
N VAL A 104 -10.62 18.93 12.56
CA VAL A 104 -10.09 19.81 13.61
C VAL A 104 -10.50 21.27 13.36
N ILE A 105 -10.34 21.77 12.13
CA ILE A 105 -10.76 23.12 11.73
C ILE A 105 -12.28 23.29 11.82
N LYS A 106 -13.06 22.24 11.55
CA LYS A 106 -14.53 22.32 11.62
C LYS A 106 -15.04 22.35 13.06
N ALA A 107 -14.35 21.65 13.97
CA ALA A 107 -14.67 21.66 15.39
C ALA A 107 -14.31 23.01 16.01
N ASN A 108 -13.15 23.59 15.67
CA ASN A 108 -12.58 24.93 15.97
C ASN A 108 -12.72 25.54 17.38
N ASP A 109 -13.45 24.96 18.32
CA ASP A 109 -13.86 25.66 19.54
C ASP A 109 -12.69 25.90 20.53
N ASP A 110 -11.58 25.16 20.39
CA ASP A 110 -10.44 25.17 21.33
C ASP A 110 -9.07 25.52 20.69
N LEU A 111 -9.02 25.97 19.43
CA LEU A 111 -7.75 26.31 18.78
C LEU A 111 -7.24 27.69 19.23
N THR A 112 -5.99 27.75 19.70
CA THR A 112 -5.34 28.97 20.18
C THR A 112 -4.28 29.45 19.19
N PRO A 113 -3.77 30.68 19.32
CA PRO A 113 -2.65 31.16 18.51
C PRO A 113 -1.43 30.22 18.54
N GLU A 114 -1.12 29.62 19.69
CA GLU A 114 -0.05 28.64 19.85
C GLU A 114 -0.32 27.36 19.04
N HIS A 115 -1.57 26.88 19.00
CA HIS A 115 -1.96 25.76 18.14
C HIS A 115 -1.74 26.10 16.66
N TYR A 116 -2.16 27.29 16.20
CA TYR A 116 -1.94 27.73 14.81
C TYR A 116 -0.45 27.79 14.45
N GLN A 117 0.37 28.36 15.34
CA GLN A 117 1.83 28.44 15.18
C GLN A 117 2.45 27.03 15.10
N PHE A 118 2.08 26.14 16.03
CA PHE A 118 2.63 24.80 16.11
C PHE A 118 2.20 23.91 14.93
N PHE A 119 0.95 24.03 14.46
CA PHE A 119 0.48 23.35 13.27
C PHE A 119 1.22 23.80 12.02
N LEU A 120 1.35 25.11 11.79
CA LEU A 120 2.10 25.62 10.63
C LEU A 120 3.57 25.17 10.66
N TYR A 121 4.20 25.19 11.84
CA TYR A 121 5.57 24.74 12.02
C TYR A 121 5.75 23.27 11.62
N GLN A 122 4.89 22.37 12.10
CA GLN A 122 4.93 20.94 11.72
C GLN A 122 4.72 20.73 10.22
N LEU A 123 3.78 21.46 9.62
CA LEU A 123 3.54 21.39 8.17
C LEU A 123 4.76 21.81 7.36
N LEU A 124 5.41 22.93 7.73
CA LEU A 124 6.62 23.41 7.06
C LEU A 124 7.82 22.50 7.30
N ARG A 125 7.95 21.93 8.50
CA ARG A 125 9.01 20.97 8.85
C ARG A 125 8.90 19.69 8.02
N GLY A 126 7.72 19.09 7.96
CA GLY A 126 7.46 17.97 7.07
C GLY A 126 7.71 18.33 5.59
N LEU A 127 7.29 19.52 5.16
CA LEU A 127 7.48 19.96 3.79
C LEU A 127 8.96 20.20 3.42
N LYS A 128 9.79 20.75 4.34
CA LYS A 128 11.24 20.86 4.15
C LYS A 128 11.86 19.50 3.86
N TYR A 129 11.51 18.48 4.63
CA TYR A 129 12.00 17.11 4.43
C TYR A 129 11.59 16.56 3.06
N ILE A 130 10.32 16.74 2.68
CA ILE A 130 9.79 16.30 1.36
C ILE A 130 10.50 17.04 0.21
N HIS A 131 10.67 18.35 0.31
CA HIS A 131 11.26 19.19 -0.74
C HIS A 131 12.76 18.97 -0.93
N THR A 132 13.51 18.75 0.15
CA THR A 132 14.94 18.41 0.08
C THR A 132 15.17 17.02 -0.53
N ALA A 133 14.18 16.13 -0.45
CA ALA A 133 14.15 14.87 -1.20
C ALA A 133 13.86 15.05 -2.71
N ASN A 134 13.67 16.29 -3.19
CA ASN A 134 13.16 16.63 -4.53
C ASN A 134 11.77 16.04 -4.82
N VAL A 135 10.92 15.92 -3.81
CA VAL A 135 9.52 15.46 -3.97
C VAL A 135 8.59 16.66 -3.82
N PHE A 136 7.57 16.76 -4.68
CA PHE A 136 6.49 17.75 -4.56
C PHE A 136 5.18 17.01 -4.30
N HIS A 137 4.44 17.41 -3.26
CA HIS A 137 3.24 16.70 -2.81
C HIS A 137 2.06 16.91 -3.75
N ARG A 138 1.84 18.16 -4.20
CA ARG A 138 0.88 18.57 -5.25
C ARG A 138 -0.60 18.46 -4.91
N ASP A 139 -0.97 17.83 -3.80
CA ASP A 139 -2.37 17.76 -3.32
C ASP A 139 -2.48 17.98 -1.81
N LEU A 140 -1.73 18.96 -1.28
CA LEU A 140 -1.86 19.35 0.14
C LEU A 140 -3.21 20.06 0.35
N LYS A 141 -3.98 19.56 1.31
CA LYS A 141 -5.27 20.07 1.76
C LYS A 141 -5.54 19.54 3.17
N PRO A 142 -6.43 20.15 3.97
CA PRO A 142 -6.64 19.74 5.37
C PRO A 142 -7.01 18.26 5.55
N LYS A 143 -7.75 17.66 4.61
CA LYS A 143 -8.08 16.22 4.62
C LYS A 143 -6.89 15.28 4.44
N ASN A 144 -5.78 15.77 3.88
CA ASN A 144 -4.54 15.02 3.68
C ASN A 144 -3.49 15.32 4.76
N ILE A 145 -3.91 16.00 5.84
CA ILE A 145 -3.11 16.24 7.05
C ILE A 145 -3.82 15.53 8.19
N LEU A 146 -3.28 14.42 8.66
CA LEU A 146 -3.80 13.69 9.80
C LEU A 146 -3.44 14.41 11.11
N ALA A 147 -4.29 14.30 12.12
CA ALA A 147 -4.13 14.96 13.41
C ALA A 147 -4.49 14.01 14.57
N ASN A 148 -3.78 14.13 15.69
CA ASN A 148 -4.08 13.41 16.94
C ASN A 148 -4.37 14.36 18.11
N ALA A 149 -4.79 13.81 19.25
CA ALA A 149 -5.11 14.59 20.45
C ALA A 149 -3.90 15.36 21.03
N ASP A 150 -2.67 14.88 20.77
CA ASP A 150 -1.42 15.54 21.18
C ASP A 150 -0.98 16.68 20.22
N CYS A 151 -1.89 17.15 19.36
CA CYS A 151 -1.64 18.18 18.35
C CYS A 151 -0.51 17.83 17.36
N LYS A 152 -0.24 16.54 17.14
CA LYS A 152 0.70 16.08 16.10
C LYS A 152 0.03 16.05 14.75
N LEU A 153 0.73 16.57 13.75
CA LEU A 153 0.28 16.55 12.36
C LEU A 153 1.11 15.59 11.53
N LYS A 154 0.46 14.88 10.60
CA LYS A 154 1.14 13.99 9.64
C LYS A 154 0.61 14.18 8.23
N ILE A 155 1.50 14.50 7.30
CA ILE A 155 1.18 14.60 5.88
C ILE A 155 0.97 13.18 5.32
N CYS A 156 -0.12 12.98 4.59
CA CYS A 156 -0.46 11.71 3.94
C CYS A 156 -0.91 11.92 2.48
N ASP A 157 -1.17 10.82 1.77
CA ASP A 157 -1.67 10.79 0.37
C ASP A 157 -0.67 11.34 -0.67
N PHE A 158 0.39 10.57 -0.89
CA PHE A 158 1.43 10.85 -1.89
C PHE A 158 1.09 10.33 -3.29
N GLY A 159 -0.17 9.91 -3.54
CA GLY A 159 -0.57 9.33 -4.83
C GLY A 159 -0.40 10.29 -6.01
N LEU A 160 -0.55 11.61 -5.76
CA LEU A 160 -0.36 12.66 -6.77
C LEU A 160 1.02 13.33 -6.73
N ALA A 161 1.85 12.99 -5.75
CA ALA A 161 3.19 13.54 -5.58
C ALA A 161 4.09 13.23 -6.80
N ARG A 162 5.18 13.97 -6.97
CA ARG A 162 6.17 13.72 -8.05
C ARG A 162 7.58 14.00 -7.59
N VAL A 163 8.51 13.18 -8.08
CA VAL A 163 9.94 13.41 -7.92
C VAL A 163 10.42 14.30 -9.06
N ALA A 164 11.08 15.41 -8.71
CA ALA A 164 11.68 16.34 -9.66
C ALA A 164 13.07 15.85 -10.05
N PHE A 165 13.29 15.66 -11.35
CA PHE A 165 14.60 15.30 -11.90
C PHE A 165 15.06 16.40 -12.88
N SER A 166 16.28 16.88 -12.71
CA SER A 166 16.91 17.99 -13.46
C SER A 166 16.78 17.91 -14.98
N ASP A 167 16.76 16.69 -15.54
CA ASP A 167 16.95 16.47 -16.98
C ASP A 167 15.64 16.31 -17.76
N THR A 168 14.49 16.49 -17.10
CA THR A 168 13.19 16.26 -17.72
C THR A 168 12.30 17.47 -17.51
N PRO A 169 11.87 18.19 -18.57
CA PRO A 169 10.73 19.09 -18.44
C PRO A 169 9.53 18.21 -18.13
N THR A 170 9.20 18.06 -16.85
CA THR A 170 8.15 17.17 -16.36
C THR A 170 6.80 17.81 -16.65
N ALA A 171 6.46 17.91 -17.93
CA ALA A 171 5.13 18.25 -18.38
C ALA A 171 4.22 17.05 -18.16
N ILE A 172 3.73 16.90 -16.93
CA ILE A 172 2.76 15.85 -16.62
C ILE A 172 1.38 16.35 -17.00
N PHE A 173 0.71 15.54 -17.83
CA PHE A 173 -0.70 15.71 -18.17
C PHE A 173 -1.55 15.75 -16.89
N TRP A 174 -2.24 16.87 -16.69
CA TRP A 174 -3.30 16.99 -15.71
C TRP A 174 -4.56 16.30 -16.25
N THR A 175 -5.05 15.27 -15.58
CA THR A 175 -6.50 15.01 -15.63
C THR A 175 -7.13 15.96 -14.65
N ASP A 176 -7.61 17.09 -15.17
CA ASP A 176 -8.07 18.27 -14.42
C ASP A 176 -9.25 17.99 -13.47
N TYR A 177 -9.82 16.79 -13.48
CA TYR A 177 -11.19 16.55 -13.03
C TYR A 177 -11.39 15.95 -11.64
N VAL A 178 -10.35 15.51 -10.92
CA VAL A 178 -10.56 14.57 -9.78
C VAL A 178 -10.24 15.14 -8.39
N ALA A 179 -9.81 16.40 -8.23
CA ALA A 179 -9.44 16.95 -6.91
C ALA A 179 -9.96 18.36 -6.64
N THR A 180 -10.12 18.67 -5.35
CA THR A 180 -10.51 19.99 -4.80
C THR A 180 -9.51 21.07 -5.24
N ARG A 181 -9.97 22.10 -5.95
CA ARG A 181 -9.10 23.16 -6.50
C ARG A 181 -8.70 24.23 -5.49
N TRP A 182 -9.31 24.24 -4.31
CA TRP A 182 -9.25 25.35 -3.36
C TRP A 182 -7.83 25.66 -2.85
N TYR A 183 -6.95 24.67 -2.85
CA TYR A 183 -5.57 24.75 -2.38
C TYR A 183 -4.56 24.80 -3.52
N ARG A 184 -5.01 24.82 -4.79
CA ARG A 184 -4.10 24.86 -5.95
C ARG A 184 -3.53 26.26 -6.14
N ALA A 185 -2.23 26.32 -6.39
CA ALA A 185 -1.54 27.56 -6.71
C ALA A 185 -2.04 28.19 -8.04
N PRO A 186 -1.95 29.53 -8.21
CA PRO A 186 -2.41 30.23 -9.41
C PRO A 186 -1.79 29.69 -10.71
N GLU A 187 -0.52 29.32 -10.69
CA GLU A 187 0.21 28.76 -11.83
C GLU A 187 -0.26 27.35 -12.24
N LEU A 188 -1.00 26.67 -11.36
CA LEU A 188 -1.67 25.40 -11.65
C LEU A 188 -3.10 25.62 -12.17
N CYS A 189 -3.66 26.81 -12.01
CA CYS A 189 -4.99 27.17 -12.50
C CYS A 189 -4.94 27.42 -14.01
N GLY A 190 -5.03 26.31 -14.76
CA GLY A 190 -5.28 26.29 -16.21
C GLY A 190 -4.14 25.72 -17.04
N SER A 191 -2.95 25.43 -16.51
CA SER A 191 -1.85 24.88 -17.33
C SER A 191 -1.79 23.36 -17.30
N PHE A 192 -1.67 22.75 -18.48
CA PHE A 192 -1.21 21.35 -18.65
C PHE A 192 0.33 21.24 -18.65
N PHE A 193 1.04 22.37 -18.73
CA PHE A 193 2.49 22.45 -18.95
C PHE A 193 3.11 23.62 -18.14
N SER A 194 3.47 23.39 -16.88
CA SER A 194 4.31 24.34 -16.11
C SER A 194 5.55 23.63 -15.60
N LYS A 195 6.67 24.37 -15.50
CA LYS A 195 7.82 23.92 -14.72
C LYS A 195 7.37 23.97 -13.26
N TYR A 196 7.15 22.80 -12.66
CA TYR A 196 6.77 22.72 -11.26
C TYR A 196 7.94 23.19 -10.39
N THR A 197 7.61 23.96 -9.36
CA THR A 197 8.55 24.37 -8.33
C THR A 197 7.97 23.94 -6.99
N PRO A 198 8.82 23.76 -5.96
CA PRO A 198 8.33 23.47 -4.61
C PRO A 198 7.32 24.52 -4.08
N ALA A 199 7.34 25.73 -4.65
CA ALA A 199 6.46 26.84 -4.28
C ALA A 199 4.95 26.54 -4.45
N ILE A 200 4.56 25.52 -5.23
CA ILE A 200 3.15 25.10 -5.33
C ILE A 200 2.62 24.56 -3.99
N ASP A 201 3.45 23.80 -3.27
CA ASP A 201 3.06 23.21 -1.98
C ASP A 201 3.08 24.29 -0.88
N ILE A 202 3.97 25.27 -0.99
CA ILE A 202 4.01 26.45 -0.08
C ILE A 202 2.70 27.24 -0.18
N TRP A 203 2.19 27.45 -1.39
CA TRP A 203 0.86 28.06 -1.59
C TRP A 203 -0.23 27.23 -0.92
N SER A 204 -0.24 25.91 -1.12
CA SER A 204 -1.24 25.03 -0.53
C SER A 204 -1.22 25.09 1.00
N ILE A 205 -0.04 25.09 1.65
CA ILE A 205 0.07 25.31 3.10
C ILE A 205 -0.42 26.71 3.48
N GLY A 206 -0.14 27.75 2.69
CA GLY A 206 -0.68 29.09 2.92
C GLY A 206 -2.21 29.11 2.95
N CYS A 207 -2.85 28.40 2.02
CA CYS A 207 -4.32 28.23 2.02
C CYS A 207 -4.81 27.46 3.26
N ILE A 208 -4.11 26.39 3.66
CA ILE A 208 -4.44 25.63 4.88
C ILE A 208 -4.30 26.51 6.13
N PHE A 209 -3.26 27.32 6.21
CA PHE A 209 -3.02 28.21 7.33
C PHE A 209 -4.06 29.32 7.42
N ALA A 210 -4.45 29.92 6.29
CA ALA A 210 -5.56 30.86 6.26
C ALA A 210 -6.90 30.21 6.68
N GLU A 211 -7.11 28.95 6.32
CA GLU A 211 -8.29 28.19 6.74
C GLU A 211 -8.27 27.87 8.25
N LEU A 212 -7.10 27.57 8.83
CA LEU A 212 -6.93 27.46 10.29
C LEU A 212 -7.31 28.76 11.01
N LEU A 213 -6.87 29.91 10.50
CA LEU A 213 -7.14 31.22 11.10
C LEU A 213 -8.61 31.67 11.00
N THR A 214 -9.38 31.12 10.06
CA THR A 214 -10.74 31.62 9.75
C THR A 214 -11.84 30.56 9.90
N GLY A 215 -11.48 29.29 10.10
CA GLY A 215 -12.40 28.16 10.13
C GLY A 215 -13.03 27.84 8.76
N LYS A 216 -12.62 28.51 7.67
CA LYS A 216 -13.27 28.39 6.35
C LYS A 216 -12.24 28.41 5.21
N PRO A 217 -12.44 27.63 4.13
CA PRO A 217 -11.53 27.64 2.99
C PRO A 217 -11.34 29.04 2.41
N LEU A 218 -10.08 29.43 2.17
CA LEU A 218 -9.75 30.77 1.69
C LEU A 218 -10.26 31.03 0.25
N PHE A 219 -10.08 30.04 -0.63
CA PHE A 219 -10.42 30.16 -2.06
C PHE A 219 -11.33 29.02 -2.55
N PRO A 220 -12.62 28.99 -2.19
CA PRO A 220 -13.55 27.91 -2.56
C PRO A 220 -14.06 28.05 -4.02
N GLY A 221 -13.17 27.99 -5.00
CA GLY A 221 -13.51 28.15 -6.42
C GLY A 221 -14.34 26.98 -6.96
N LYS A 222 -15.26 27.31 -7.88
CA LYS A 222 -16.22 26.35 -8.48
C LYS A 222 -15.70 25.77 -9.79
N ASN A 223 -14.85 26.52 -10.47
CA ASN A 223 -14.18 26.16 -11.71
C ASN A 223 -12.89 27.00 -11.81
N VAL A 224 -12.06 26.75 -12.83
CA VAL A 224 -10.76 27.42 -12.99
C VAL A 224 -10.88 28.95 -13.04
N VAL A 225 -11.89 29.46 -13.74
CA VAL A 225 -12.13 30.90 -13.89
C VAL A 225 -12.52 31.51 -12.55
N HIS A 226 -13.50 30.92 -11.85
CA HIS A 226 -13.92 31.38 -10.53
C HIS A 226 -12.77 31.28 -9.49
N GLN A 227 -11.92 30.25 -9.59
CA GLN A 227 -10.73 30.13 -8.72
C GLN A 227 -9.75 31.29 -8.92
N LEU A 228 -9.47 31.67 -10.17
CA LEU A 228 -8.62 32.84 -10.46
C LEU A 228 -9.29 34.15 -10.02
N ASP A 229 -10.61 34.26 -10.17
CA ASP A 229 -11.38 35.44 -9.79
C ASP A 229 -11.26 35.72 -8.28
N ILE A 230 -11.51 34.71 -7.44
CA ILE A 230 -11.44 34.86 -5.96
C ILE A 230 -10.02 35.02 -5.44
N ILE A 231 -9.01 34.45 -6.13
CA ILE A 231 -7.60 34.68 -5.80
C ILE A 231 -7.27 36.16 -6.02
N THR A 232 -7.68 36.70 -7.17
CA THR A 232 -7.42 38.10 -7.52
C THR A 232 -8.31 39.10 -6.76
N ASP A 233 -9.43 38.67 -6.18
CA ASP A 233 -10.20 39.50 -5.24
C ASP A 233 -9.40 39.82 -3.97
N LEU A 234 -8.59 38.88 -3.48
CA LEU A 234 -7.73 39.10 -2.33
C LEU A 234 -6.39 39.76 -2.73
N LEU A 235 -5.68 39.17 -3.69
CA LEU A 235 -4.31 39.58 -4.03
C LEU A 235 -4.23 40.76 -5.02
N GLY A 236 -5.37 41.19 -5.55
CA GLY A 236 -5.43 42.14 -6.65
C GLY A 236 -5.10 41.51 -8.01
N THR A 237 -5.22 42.29 -9.08
CA THR A 237 -4.88 41.83 -10.43
C THR A 237 -3.35 41.79 -10.59
N PRO A 238 -2.76 40.68 -11.05
CA PRO A 238 -1.31 40.58 -11.24
C PRO A 238 -0.77 41.63 -12.21
N SER A 239 0.51 41.95 -12.12
CA SER A 239 1.16 42.88 -13.05
C SER A 239 1.10 42.33 -14.49
N THR A 240 1.16 43.21 -15.48
CA THR A 240 1.18 42.80 -16.89
C THR A 240 2.36 41.88 -17.20
N GLU A 241 3.49 42.08 -16.51
CA GLU A 241 4.66 41.21 -16.60
C GLU A 241 4.41 39.82 -15.98
N ALA A 242 3.77 39.75 -14.81
CA ALA A 242 3.39 38.47 -14.21
C ALA A 242 2.43 37.71 -15.13
N ILE A 243 1.45 38.39 -15.74
CA ILE A 243 0.50 37.80 -16.68
C ILE A 243 1.21 37.29 -17.95
N SER A 244 2.21 38.01 -18.47
CA SER A 244 2.93 37.60 -19.69
C SER A 244 3.74 36.32 -19.51
N ARG A 245 4.17 36.01 -18.28
CA ARG A 245 4.88 34.78 -17.92
C ARG A 245 3.96 33.56 -17.77
N ILE A 246 2.64 33.75 -17.74
CA ILE A 246 1.66 32.66 -17.64
C ILE A 246 1.64 31.88 -18.95
N ARG A 247 2.05 30.61 -18.88
CA ARG A 247 2.09 29.73 -20.06
C ARG A 247 0.70 29.34 -20.58
N ASN A 248 -0.29 29.25 -19.69
CA ASN A 248 -1.62 28.86 -20.14
C ASN A 248 -2.32 30.03 -20.83
N GLU A 249 -2.61 29.83 -22.10
CA GLU A 249 -3.23 30.83 -22.95
C GLU A 249 -4.62 31.26 -22.49
N LYS A 250 -5.45 30.34 -21.98
CA LYS A 250 -6.81 30.67 -21.52
C LYS A 250 -6.78 31.51 -20.25
N ALA A 251 -5.95 31.13 -19.27
CA ALA A 251 -5.74 31.86 -18.03
C ALA A 251 -5.11 33.23 -18.31
N ARG A 252 -4.11 33.29 -19.21
CA ARG A 252 -3.46 34.54 -19.63
C ARG A 252 -4.47 35.51 -20.25
N ARG A 253 -5.32 35.03 -21.19
CA ARG A 253 -6.38 35.85 -21.79
C ARG A 253 -7.38 36.34 -20.75
N TYR A 254 -7.86 35.45 -19.89
CA TYR A 254 -8.82 35.79 -18.84
C TYR A 254 -8.26 36.87 -17.87
N LEU A 255 -7.04 36.68 -17.39
CA LEU A 255 -6.38 37.64 -16.49
C LEU A 255 -6.01 38.96 -17.21
N SER A 256 -5.78 38.93 -18.52
CA SER A 256 -5.54 40.15 -19.31
C SER A 256 -6.83 40.95 -19.53
N SER A 257 -7.98 40.29 -19.67
CA SER A 257 -9.25 40.94 -19.95
C SER A 257 -10.06 41.30 -18.69
N MET A 258 -9.64 40.85 -17.52
CA MET A 258 -10.34 41.15 -16.27
C MET A 258 -10.21 42.63 -15.86
N ARG A 259 -11.21 43.14 -15.14
CA ARG A 259 -11.13 44.46 -14.51
C ARG A 259 -10.02 44.48 -13.47
N ARG A 260 -9.20 45.54 -13.45
CA ARG A 260 -8.15 45.73 -12.45
C ARG A 260 -8.74 45.81 -11.03
N LYS A 261 -8.26 44.93 -10.15
CA LYS A 261 -8.58 44.85 -8.72
C LYS A 261 -7.37 45.31 -7.90
N LYS A 262 -7.61 46.06 -6.82
CA LYS A 262 -6.58 46.40 -5.83
C LYS A 262 -6.46 45.26 -4.82
N PRO A 263 -5.25 44.96 -4.31
CA PRO A 263 -5.09 43.98 -3.23
C PRO A 263 -5.83 44.45 -1.97
N ILE A 264 -6.40 43.49 -1.23
CA ILE A 264 -6.96 43.71 0.10
C ILE A 264 -5.85 43.45 1.12
N SER A 265 -5.74 44.31 2.13
CA SER A 265 -4.78 44.10 3.21
C SER A 265 -5.05 42.80 3.97
N PHE A 266 -4.02 42.00 4.23
CA PHE A 266 -4.13 40.80 5.05
C PHE A 266 -4.59 41.12 6.48
N MET A 267 -4.19 42.26 7.05
CA MET A 267 -4.69 42.72 8.36
C MET A 267 -6.21 42.97 8.33
N GLN A 268 -6.74 43.48 7.22
CA GLN A 268 -8.19 43.67 7.07
C GLN A 268 -8.91 42.32 6.89
N LYS A 269 -8.30 41.39 6.14
CA LYS A 269 -8.89 40.06 5.88
C LYS A 269 -8.87 39.16 7.12
N PHE A 270 -7.85 39.29 7.97
CA PHE A 270 -7.59 38.46 9.13
C PHE A 270 -7.34 39.34 10.38
N PRO A 271 -8.36 40.06 10.88
CA PRO A 271 -8.19 41.11 11.88
C PRO A 271 -7.68 40.64 13.24
N ASN A 272 -7.89 39.36 13.58
CA ASN A 272 -7.53 38.79 14.89
C ASN A 272 -6.23 37.97 14.86
N ALA A 273 -5.55 37.91 13.72
CA ALA A 273 -4.35 37.09 13.56
C ALA A 273 -3.08 37.83 14.01
N ASP A 274 -2.10 37.08 14.48
CA ASP A 274 -0.77 37.59 14.84
C ASP A 274 -0.12 38.31 13.63
N PRO A 275 0.41 39.55 13.80
CA PRO A 275 1.07 40.28 12.72
C PRO A 275 2.24 39.53 12.04
N LEU A 276 3.01 38.75 12.79
CA LEU A 276 4.09 37.91 12.27
C LEU A 276 3.53 36.74 11.44
N ALA A 277 2.44 36.13 11.91
CA ALA A 277 1.73 35.09 11.15
C ALA A 277 1.24 35.64 9.80
N LEU A 278 0.66 36.85 9.81
CA LEU A 278 0.15 37.49 8.60
C LEU A 278 1.24 37.83 7.60
N ARG A 279 2.39 38.32 8.07
CA ARG A 279 3.54 38.60 7.21
C ARG A 279 4.05 37.34 6.51
N LEU A 280 4.14 36.21 7.23
CA LEU A 280 4.52 34.94 6.65
C LEU A 280 3.46 34.43 5.66
N LEU A 281 2.18 34.48 6.05
CA LEU A 281 1.06 34.06 5.21
C LEU A 281 0.98 34.84 3.88
N GLU A 282 1.16 36.17 3.92
CA GLU A 282 1.16 37.03 2.75
C GLU A 282 2.25 36.62 1.75
N ARG A 283 3.47 36.33 2.24
CA ARG A 283 4.58 35.82 1.41
C ARG A 283 4.24 34.45 0.80
N MET A 284 3.70 33.52 1.59
CA MET A 284 3.32 32.18 1.12
C MET A 284 2.21 32.23 0.06
N LEU A 285 1.30 33.21 0.14
CA LEU A 285 0.21 33.45 -0.81
C LEU A 285 0.58 34.47 -1.91
N SER A 286 1.85 34.61 -2.24
CA SER A 286 2.28 35.44 -3.37
C SER A 286 1.83 34.85 -4.71
N PHE A 287 1.34 35.70 -5.62
CA PHE A 287 0.86 35.26 -6.93
C PHE A 287 1.99 34.65 -7.78
N GLU A 288 3.15 35.31 -7.86
CA GLU A 288 4.32 34.77 -8.56
C GLU A 288 5.02 33.71 -7.68
N PRO A 289 5.35 32.52 -8.22
CA PRO A 289 5.95 31.44 -7.42
C PRO A 289 7.32 31.78 -6.82
N LYS A 290 8.11 32.61 -7.51
CA LYS A 290 9.46 33.05 -7.10
C LYS A 290 9.45 33.94 -5.84
N ASP A 291 8.31 34.55 -5.52
CA ASP A 291 8.18 35.48 -4.40
C ASP A 291 7.73 34.73 -3.12
N ARG A 292 7.40 33.45 -3.24
CA ARG A 292 7.08 32.58 -2.10
C ARG A 292 8.40 32.07 -1.48
N PRO A 293 8.49 32.00 -0.15
CA PRO A 293 9.63 31.36 0.50
C PRO A 293 9.66 29.86 0.18
N ASN A 294 10.85 29.28 0.17
CA ASN A 294 10.97 27.83 0.31
C ASN A 294 10.66 27.40 1.77
N ALA A 295 10.51 26.10 2.02
CA ALA A 295 10.12 25.60 3.34
C ALA A 295 11.15 25.93 4.44
N GLU A 296 12.44 25.93 4.11
CA GLU A 296 13.52 26.27 5.05
C GLU A 296 13.51 27.77 5.39
N GLU A 297 13.34 28.64 4.40
CA GLU A 297 13.17 30.09 4.60
C GLU A 297 11.93 30.42 5.42
N ALA A 298 10.85 29.64 5.26
CA ALA A 298 9.62 29.80 6.03
C ALA A 298 9.81 29.36 7.50
N LEU A 299 10.50 28.24 7.76
CA LEU A 299 10.81 27.78 9.12
C LEU A 299 11.71 28.76 9.88
N ALA A 300 12.60 29.46 9.16
CA ALA A 300 13.44 30.51 9.73
C ALA A 300 12.70 31.85 9.99
N ASP A 301 11.40 31.96 9.68
CA ASP A 301 10.65 33.21 9.89
C ASP A 301 10.55 33.53 11.40
N PRO A 302 10.66 34.82 11.79
CA PRO A 302 10.47 35.24 13.18
C PRO A 302 9.17 34.79 13.84
N TYR A 303 8.14 34.43 13.06
CA TYR A 303 6.93 33.82 13.60
C TYR A 303 7.21 32.54 14.41
N PHE A 304 8.29 31.79 14.14
CA PHE A 304 8.60 30.54 14.86
C PHE A 304 9.68 30.68 15.94
N ARG A 305 10.12 31.91 16.27
CA ARG A 305 11.28 32.15 17.16
C ARG A 305 11.25 31.35 18.47
N ASN A 306 10.07 31.11 19.05
CA ASN A 306 9.92 30.43 20.34
C ASN A 306 9.86 28.90 20.25
N ILE A 307 9.72 28.32 19.04
CA ILE A 307 9.56 26.88 18.83
C ILE A 307 10.54 26.28 17.82
N ALA A 308 11.20 27.13 17.02
CA ALA A 308 12.16 26.71 16.01
C ALA A 308 13.35 25.99 16.64
N ASN A 309 13.74 24.87 16.03
CA ASN A 309 14.89 24.09 16.46
C ASN A 309 15.46 23.35 15.25
N VAL A 310 16.56 23.88 14.72
CA VAL A 310 17.23 23.38 13.49
C VAL A 310 17.62 21.91 13.61
N ASP A 311 18.04 21.44 14.80
CA ASP A 311 18.39 20.03 15.02
C ASP A 311 17.19 19.09 14.87
N ARG A 312 15.98 19.64 15.01
CA ARG A 312 14.71 18.93 14.83
C ARG A 312 14.10 19.16 13.46
N GLU A 313 14.79 19.82 12.53
CA GLU A 313 14.33 20.14 11.17
C GLU A 313 15.21 19.46 10.11
N PRO A 314 15.23 18.10 10.06
CA PRO A 314 16.13 17.38 9.18
C PRO A 314 15.81 17.61 7.70
N SER A 315 16.84 17.49 6.86
CA SER A 315 16.72 17.43 5.41
C SER A 315 16.83 15.97 4.94
N ALA A 316 16.11 15.61 3.89
CA ALA A 316 16.21 14.31 3.25
C ALA A 316 17.27 14.33 2.14
N GLN A 317 17.81 13.15 1.83
CA GLN A 317 18.59 12.96 0.61
C GLN A 317 17.65 12.91 -0.60
N PRO A 318 18.05 13.48 -1.76
CA PRO A 318 17.26 13.40 -2.98
C PRO A 318 16.93 11.96 -3.37
N VAL A 319 15.66 11.71 -3.70
CA VAL A 319 15.22 10.40 -4.20
C VAL A 319 15.93 10.10 -5.52
N THR A 320 16.47 8.88 -5.65
CA THR A 320 17.24 8.50 -6.83
C THR A 320 16.34 8.29 -8.05
N LYS A 321 16.88 8.53 -9.26
CA LYS A 321 16.17 8.28 -10.53
C LYS A 321 15.75 6.82 -10.69
N LEU A 322 16.57 5.88 -10.18
CA LEU A 322 16.34 4.45 -10.29
C LEU A 322 15.05 4.02 -9.59
N GLU A 323 14.73 4.66 -8.46
CA GLU A 323 13.51 4.34 -7.70
C GLU A 323 12.22 4.58 -8.50
N PHE A 324 12.24 5.55 -9.43
CA PHE A 324 11.09 6.01 -10.22
C PHE A 324 11.25 5.82 -11.73
N GLU A 325 12.18 4.97 -12.17
CA GLU A 325 12.38 4.66 -13.59
C GLU A 325 11.10 4.11 -14.24
N PHE A 326 10.29 3.40 -13.46
CA PHE A 326 9.01 2.86 -13.89
C PHE A 326 8.09 3.95 -14.50
N GLU A 327 8.06 5.17 -13.97
CA GLU A 327 7.22 6.26 -14.50
C GLU A 327 7.61 6.75 -15.90
N ARG A 328 8.82 6.41 -16.37
CA ARG A 328 9.36 6.87 -17.66
C ARG A 328 9.09 5.91 -18.81
N ARG A 329 8.60 4.70 -18.53
CA ARG A 329 8.34 3.67 -19.52
C ARG A 329 6.85 3.33 -19.58
N ARG A 330 6.43 2.74 -20.70
CA ARG A 330 5.09 2.14 -20.79
C ARG A 330 5.09 0.87 -19.94
N ILE A 331 4.27 0.86 -18.90
CA ILE A 331 4.14 -0.24 -17.95
C ILE A 331 2.88 -1.04 -18.27
N THR A 332 2.98 -2.37 -18.27
CA THR A 332 1.82 -3.28 -18.37
C THR A 332 1.19 -3.56 -17.00
N LYS A 333 0.00 -4.17 -16.99
CA LYS A 333 -0.67 -4.56 -15.74
C LYS A 333 0.17 -5.57 -14.94
N GLU A 334 0.88 -6.45 -15.63
CA GLU A 334 1.74 -7.46 -15.05
C GLU A 334 3.01 -6.83 -14.47
N ASP A 335 3.60 -5.86 -15.18
CA ASP A 335 4.76 -5.12 -14.69
C ASP A 335 4.45 -4.34 -13.41
N ILE A 336 3.32 -3.62 -13.36
CA ILE A 336 2.95 -2.84 -12.17
C ILE A 336 2.63 -3.74 -10.98
N ARG A 337 2.02 -4.91 -11.24
CA ARG A 337 1.78 -5.93 -10.22
C ARG A 337 3.08 -6.42 -9.61
N GLU A 338 4.06 -6.74 -10.46
CA GLU A 338 5.37 -7.17 -10.01
C GLU A 338 6.08 -6.08 -9.19
N LEU A 339 6.02 -4.83 -9.64
CA LEU A 339 6.61 -3.71 -8.92
C LEU A 339 5.95 -3.48 -7.56
N ILE A 340 4.62 -3.57 -7.46
CA ILE A 340 3.91 -3.48 -6.18
C ILE A 340 4.30 -4.65 -5.28
N TYR A 341 4.35 -5.87 -5.81
CA TYR A 341 4.75 -7.03 -5.01
C TYR A 341 6.16 -6.88 -4.45
N ARG A 342 7.13 -6.47 -5.27
CA ARG A 342 8.50 -6.18 -4.82
C ARG A 342 8.54 -5.10 -3.74
N GLU A 343 7.73 -4.06 -3.88
CA GLU A 343 7.63 -3.00 -2.89
C GLU A 343 7.01 -3.48 -1.58
N ILE A 344 6.07 -4.45 -1.62
CA ILE A 344 5.56 -5.13 -0.43
C ILE A 344 6.66 -5.92 0.26
N LEU A 345 7.53 -6.61 -0.49
CA LEU A 345 8.62 -7.40 0.09
C LEU A 345 9.63 -6.58 0.91
N GLU A 346 9.75 -5.27 0.68
CA GLU A 346 10.55 -4.38 1.53
C GLU A 346 10.09 -4.38 3.01
N TYR A 347 8.83 -4.78 3.27
CA TYR A 347 8.27 -4.97 4.61
C TYR A 347 8.36 -6.43 5.10
N HIS A 348 8.97 -7.33 4.31
CA HIS A 348 9.16 -8.75 4.59
C HIS A 348 10.61 -9.19 4.31
N PRO A 349 11.58 -8.84 5.18
CA PRO A 349 13.01 -8.97 4.87
C PRO A 349 13.48 -10.38 4.49
N ASN A 350 12.89 -11.42 5.10
CA ASN A 350 13.22 -12.81 4.78
C ASN A 350 12.74 -13.17 3.36
N MET A 351 11.51 -12.79 3.01
CA MET A 351 10.94 -13.05 1.68
C MET A 351 11.63 -12.23 0.59
N LEU A 352 12.05 -10.99 0.91
CA LEU A 352 12.85 -10.17 -0.01
C LEU A 352 14.20 -10.83 -0.30
N ARG A 353 14.87 -11.38 0.72
CA ARG A 353 16.13 -12.09 0.54
C ARG A 353 15.96 -13.31 -0.38
N GLU A 354 14.98 -14.16 -0.08
CA GLU A 354 14.65 -15.33 -0.92
C GLU A 354 14.31 -14.92 -2.36
N TYR A 355 13.60 -13.81 -2.53
CA TYR A 355 13.28 -13.25 -3.85
C TYR A 355 14.52 -12.80 -4.64
N LEU A 356 15.48 -12.13 -3.97
CA LEU A 356 16.70 -11.61 -4.59
C LEU A 356 17.73 -12.69 -4.91
N GLU A 357 17.78 -13.76 -4.11
CA GLU A 357 18.70 -14.89 -4.29
C GLU A 357 18.35 -15.79 -5.48
N GLY A 358 17.22 -15.54 -6.17
CA GLY A 358 16.95 -16.08 -7.49
C GLY A 358 16.79 -17.59 -7.53
N THR A 359 15.81 -18.15 -6.80
CA THR A 359 15.29 -19.49 -7.12
C THR A 359 14.58 -19.46 -8.47
N GLU A 360 15.35 -19.47 -9.56
CA GLU A 360 14.89 -19.81 -10.90
C GLU A 360 14.77 -21.34 -11.01
N SER A 361 13.58 -21.85 -10.68
CA SER A 361 12.96 -22.93 -11.46
C SER A 361 11.45 -22.92 -11.24
N ALA A 362 10.77 -22.45 -12.29
CA ALA A 362 9.43 -22.84 -12.75
C ALA A 362 8.32 -23.06 -11.72
N GLY A 363 7.44 -22.06 -11.62
CA GLY A 363 6.07 -22.23 -11.13
C GLY A 363 5.97 -22.34 -9.61
N PHE A 364 4.98 -21.63 -9.05
CA PHE A 364 4.41 -21.83 -7.72
C PHE A 364 5.22 -22.74 -6.77
N MET A 365 5.92 -22.13 -5.83
CA MET A 365 6.27 -22.83 -4.60
C MET A 365 5.95 -21.97 -3.39
N TYR A 366 5.11 -22.58 -2.56
CA TYR A 366 5.06 -22.48 -1.10
C TYR A 366 6.44 -22.22 -0.46
N PRO A 367 6.48 -21.70 0.78
CA PRO A 367 7.72 -21.41 1.50
C PRO A 367 8.74 -22.54 1.32
N SER A 368 9.99 -22.17 1.00
CA SER A 368 11.04 -23.13 0.69
C SER A 368 11.15 -24.22 1.77
N LEU A 369 11.59 -25.43 1.40
CA LEU A 369 11.81 -26.53 2.34
C LEU A 369 12.71 -26.12 3.53
N HIS A 370 13.54 -25.09 3.34
CA HIS A 370 14.37 -24.45 4.36
C HIS A 370 13.56 -23.53 5.29
N THR A 371 12.63 -22.74 4.74
CA THR A 371 11.69 -21.87 5.48
C THR A 371 10.69 -22.70 6.28
N LEU A 372 10.16 -23.79 5.69
CA LEU A 372 9.36 -24.79 6.41
C LEU A 372 10.18 -25.50 7.50
N LYS A 373 11.44 -25.89 7.24
CA LYS A 373 12.35 -26.42 8.27
C LYS A 373 12.59 -25.42 9.40
N ASN A 374 12.77 -24.14 9.11
CA ASN A 374 13.06 -23.11 10.10
C ASN A 374 11.81 -22.72 10.92
N ILE A 375 10.62 -22.76 10.32
CA ILE A 375 9.33 -22.68 11.04
C ILE A 375 9.15 -23.93 11.92
N MET A 376 9.42 -25.13 11.38
CA MET A 376 9.39 -26.39 12.13
C MET A 376 10.42 -26.44 13.27
N LEU A 377 11.60 -25.83 13.11
CA LEU A 377 12.66 -25.75 14.14
C LEU A 377 12.34 -24.69 15.21
N ARG A 378 11.74 -23.56 14.82
CA ARG A 378 11.24 -22.55 15.77
C ARG A 378 10.08 -23.07 16.60
N ASP A 379 9.16 -23.80 15.96
CA ASP A 379 8.04 -24.42 16.65
C ASP A 379 8.46 -25.69 17.43
N GLN A 380 9.54 -26.39 17.02
CA GLN A 380 10.14 -27.49 17.81
C GLN A 380 10.58 -27.06 19.21
N GLN A 381 11.05 -25.81 19.36
CA GLN A 381 11.40 -25.26 20.67
C GLN A 381 10.17 -24.94 21.53
N GLN A 382 9.01 -24.65 20.93
CA GLN A 382 7.74 -24.49 21.65
C GLN A 382 7.01 -25.83 21.88
N LEU A 383 7.21 -26.83 21.02
CA LEU A 383 6.58 -28.15 21.04
C LEU A 383 7.17 -29.10 22.09
N HIS A 384 8.36 -28.82 22.63
CA HIS A 384 8.94 -29.60 23.74
C HIS A 384 8.20 -29.42 25.09
N LEU A 385 7.18 -28.55 25.16
CA LEU A 385 6.53 -28.16 26.41
C LEU A 385 5.10 -28.70 26.61
N ARG A 386 4.47 -29.39 25.63
CA ARG A 386 3.09 -29.88 25.81
C ARG A 386 2.88 -31.31 25.31
N GLY A 387 2.52 -32.18 26.26
CA GLY A 387 2.36 -33.62 26.07
C GLY A 387 1.18 -34.02 25.18
N ASN A 388 1.40 -35.18 24.56
CA ASN A 388 0.54 -36.04 23.75
C ASN A 388 -0.98 -35.98 24.02
N ILE A 389 -1.72 -35.40 23.06
CA ILE A 389 -3.03 -35.83 22.48
C ILE A 389 -3.47 -34.79 21.42
N THR A 390 -3.18 -33.50 21.65
CA THR A 390 -3.40 -32.40 20.67
C THR A 390 -2.50 -32.50 19.43
N LEU A 391 -1.29 -33.04 19.59
CA LEU A 391 -0.31 -33.27 18.51
C LEU A 391 -0.88 -34.09 17.33
N TYR A 392 -1.74 -35.08 17.63
CA TYR A 392 -2.33 -35.97 16.61
C TYR A 392 -3.42 -35.26 15.80
N GLN A 393 -4.21 -34.41 16.45
CA GLN A 393 -5.28 -33.64 15.80
C GLN A 393 -4.72 -32.50 14.95
N ASP A 394 -3.66 -31.84 15.41
CA ASP A 394 -2.99 -30.76 14.67
C ASP A 394 -2.26 -31.30 13.44
N LEU A 395 -1.58 -32.45 13.56
CA LEU A 395 -0.95 -33.13 12.44
C LEU A 395 -1.98 -33.63 11.42
N LEU A 396 -3.11 -34.19 11.87
CA LEU A 396 -4.23 -34.58 11.00
C LEU A 396 -4.88 -33.39 10.29
N CYS A 397 -5.02 -32.25 10.97
CA CYS A 397 -5.57 -31.03 10.37
C CYS A 397 -4.62 -30.50 9.27
N TYR A 398 -3.32 -30.55 9.53
CA TYR A 398 -2.28 -30.15 8.59
C TYR A 398 -2.22 -31.07 7.35
N ILE A 399 -2.30 -32.39 7.56
CA ILE A 399 -2.38 -33.38 6.48
C ILE A 399 -3.64 -33.18 5.65
N ARG A 400 -4.81 -32.98 6.29
CA ARG A 400 -6.07 -32.69 5.58
C ARG A 400 -5.98 -31.42 4.75
N MET A 401 -5.36 -30.35 5.28
CA MET A 401 -5.17 -29.11 4.54
C MET A 401 -4.30 -29.31 3.29
N ILE A 402 -3.21 -30.08 3.41
CA ILE A 402 -2.31 -30.37 2.28
C ILE A 402 -3.01 -31.24 1.23
N VAL A 403 -3.70 -32.30 1.66
CA VAL A 403 -4.43 -33.22 0.75
C VAL A 403 -5.58 -32.50 0.05
N HIS A 404 -6.38 -31.71 0.77
CA HIS A 404 -7.51 -30.96 0.22
C HIS A 404 -7.06 -29.85 -0.76
N LYS A 405 -5.86 -29.30 -0.60
CA LYS A 405 -5.28 -28.33 -1.55
C LYS A 405 -4.58 -29.00 -2.74
N ALA A 406 -4.05 -30.21 -2.59
CA ALA A 406 -3.38 -30.96 -3.65
C ALA A 406 -4.37 -31.67 -4.60
N GLN A 407 -5.52 -32.11 -4.08
CA GLN A 407 -6.54 -32.88 -4.81
C GLN A 407 -7.02 -32.27 -6.14
N PRO A 408 -7.41 -30.97 -6.21
CA PRO A 408 -7.92 -30.40 -7.46
C PRO A 408 -6.87 -30.34 -8.57
N THR A 409 -5.59 -30.19 -8.17
CA THR A 409 -4.44 -30.10 -9.07
C THR A 409 -4.07 -31.49 -9.61
N LEU A 410 -4.05 -32.49 -8.74
CA LEU A 410 -3.88 -33.91 -9.09
C LEU A 410 -4.96 -34.40 -10.05
N LEU A 411 -6.22 -34.04 -9.81
CA LEU A 411 -7.35 -34.43 -10.66
C LEU A 411 -7.27 -33.79 -12.06
N ARG A 412 -6.86 -32.52 -12.15
CA ARG A 412 -6.63 -31.83 -13.43
C ARG A 412 -5.48 -32.43 -14.23
N ILE A 413 -4.39 -32.82 -13.56
CA ILE A 413 -3.27 -33.51 -14.19
C ILE A 413 -3.73 -34.89 -14.68
N PHE A 414 -4.50 -35.65 -13.88
CA PHE A 414 -5.03 -36.96 -14.26
C PHE A 414 -5.98 -36.87 -15.46
N GLN A 415 -6.93 -35.93 -15.47
CA GLN A 415 -7.82 -35.71 -16.61
C GLN A 415 -7.04 -35.32 -17.87
N SER A 416 -5.99 -34.50 -17.74
CA SER A 416 -5.11 -34.13 -18.86
C SER A 416 -4.30 -35.31 -19.40
N VAL A 417 -3.80 -36.19 -18.53
CA VAL A 417 -3.06 -37.41 -18.89
C VAL A 417 -4.01 -38.41 -19.59
N TYR A 418 -5.21 -38.62 -19.03
CA TYR A 418 -6.21 -39.53 -19.57
C TYR A 418 -6.69 -39.09 -20.96
N LEU A 419 -6.93 -37.79 -21.15
CA LEU A 419 -7.27 -37.22 -22.46
C LEU A 419 -6.12 -37.33 -23.48
N GLU A 420 -4.86 -37.11 -23.08
CA GLU A 420 -3.72 -37.25 -24.01
C GLU A 420 -3.45 -38.72 -24.40
N ILE A 421 -3.64 -39.67 -23.48
CA ILE A 421 -3.50 -41.12 -23.73
C ILE A 421 -4.61 -41.62 -24.67
N ILE A 422 -5.86 -41.19 -24.48
CA ILE A 422 -6.99 -41.56 -25.36
C ILE A 422 -6.83 -40.95 -26.76
N HIS A 423 -6.35 -39.71 -26.86
CA HIS A 423 -6.25 -39.00 -28.15
C HIS A 423 -4.92 -39.19 -28.90
N LYS A 424 -3.98 -40.03 -28.41
CA LYS A 424 -2.67 -40.33 -29.04
C LYS A 424 -1.94 -39.07 -29.56
N LYS A 425 -1.91 -37.98 -28.81
CA LYS A 425 -1.14 -36.77 -29.17
C LYS A 425 0.04 -36.58 -28.21
N CYS A 426 1.19 -37.14 -28.58
CA CYS A 426 2.46 -37.03 -27.83
C CYS A 426 3.15 -35.67 -28.05
N ILE A 427 2.67 -34.59 -27.40
CA ILE A 427 3.33 -33.27 -27.52
C ILE A 427 3.76 -32.68 -26.15
N LYS A 428 3.24 -33.15 -24.99
CA LYS A 428 3.59 -32.61 -23.65
C LYS A 428 4.14 -33.61 -22.63
N VAL A 429 4.54 -34.80 -23.08
CA VAL A 429 5.01 -35.91 -22.22
C VAL A 429 6.13 -35.52 -21.22
N PRO A 430 7.16 -34.72 -21.56
CA PRO A 430 8.26 -34.42 -20.62
C PRO A 430 7.89 -33.49 -19.46
N LEU A 431 7.02 -32.50 -19.71
CA LEU A 431 6.58 -31.54 -18.68
C LEU A 431 5.63 -32.22 -17.67
N LEU A 432 4.79 -33.12 -18.17
CA LEU A 432 3.91 -33.95 -17.37
C LEU A 432 4.70 -34.95 -16.51
N PHE A 433 5.77 -35.54 -17.07
CA PHE A 433 6.64 -36.46 -16.33
C PHE A 433 7.37 -35.75 -15.19
N ALA A 434 7.88 -34.53 -15.42
CA ALA A 434 8.50 -33.72 -14.38
C ALA A 434 7.54 -33.36 -13.24
N GLN A 435 6.27 -33.09 -13.57
CA GLN A 435 5.22 -32.83 -12.56
C GLN A 435 4.87 -34.08 -11.74
N ILE A 436 4.83 -35.25 -12.38
CA ILE A 436 4.61 -36.55 -11.71
C ILE A 436 5.78 -36.90 -10.78
N GLU A 437 7.02 -36.73 -11.24
CA GLU A 437 8.22 -37.00 -10.42
C GLU A 437 8.35 -36.02 -9.24
N PHE A 438 7.97 -34.75 -9.44
CA PHE A 438 7.90 -33.77 -8.36
C PHE A 438 6.86 -34.17 -7.29
N LEU A 439 5.66 -34.59 -7.72
CA LEU A 439 4.61 -35.05 -6.81
C LEU A 439 5.00 -36.35 -6.07
N LYS A 440 5.72 -37.26 -6.74
CA LYS A 440 6.31 -38.44 -6.10
C LYS A 440 7.30 -38.05 -5.01
N ALA A 441 8.18 -37.10 -5.28
CA ALA A 441 9.16 -36.64 -4.28
C ALA A 441 8.47 -36.06 -3.03
N VAL A 442 7.45 -35.20 -3.23
CA VAL A 442 6.68 -34.60 -2.12
C VAL A 442 5.94 -35.67 -1.30
N LEU A 443 5.31 -36.65 -1.96
CA LEU A 443 4.58 -37.71 -1.27
C LEU A 443 5.51 -38.70 -0.55
N GLN A 444 6.66 -39.03 -1.14
CA GLN A 444 7.69 -39.86 -0.51
C GLN A 444 8.27 -39.17 0.73
N ASP A 445 8.50 -37.87 0.69
CA ASP A 445 9.01 -37.13 1.86
C ASP A 445 7.96 -36.99 2.95
N LEU A 446 6.66 -36.88 2.60
CA LEU A 446 5.54 -36.96 3.55
C LEU A 446 5.44 -38.33 4.22
N VAL A 447 5.61 -39.42 3.46
CA VAL A 447 5.64 -40.79 4.00
C VAL A 447 6.82 -40.96 4.95
N LYS A 448 8.03 -40.49 4.59
CA LYS A 448 9.19 -40.52 5.50
C LYS A 448 8.92 -39.76 6.80
N LEU A 449 8.26 -38.61 6.72
CA LEU A 449 7.92 -37.80 7.89
C LEU A 449 6.90 -38.49 8.80
N LEU A 450 5.93 -39.20 8.22
CA LEU A 450 4.96 -39.99 8.97
C LEU A 450 5.59 -41.22 9.61
N VAL A 451 6.52 -41.89 8.92
CA VAL A 451 7.26 -43.05 9.43
C VAL A 451 8.22 -42.69 10.59
N LEU A 452 8.65 -41.43 10.68
CA LEU A 452 9.42 -40.94 11.83
C LEU A 452 8.61 -40.86 13.14
N HIS A 453 7.28 -40.87 13.04
CA HIS A 453 6.37 -40.71 14.18
C HIS A 453 5.37 -41.86 14.36
N PHE A 454 5.18 -42.69 13.34
CA PHE A 454 4.28 -43.84 13.31
C PHE A 454 4.95 -45.02 12.60
N ASP A 455 4.51 -46.25 12.85
CA ASP A 455 4.94 -47.36 12.01
C ASP A 455 4.43 -47.19 10.56
N MET A 456 5.12 -47.84 9.62
CA MET A 456 4.85 -47.70 8.19
C MET A 456 3.41 -48.07 7.82
N VAL A 457 2.81 -49.05 8.49
CA VAL A 457 1.45 -49.50 8.22
C VAL A 457 0.44 -48.43 8.67
N THR A 458 0.66 -47.82 9.84
CA THR A 458 -0.16 -46.71 10.36
C THR A 458 -0.05 -45.46 9.48
N ALA A 459 1.15 -45.11 9.02
CA ALA A 459 1.39 -43.98 8.12
C ALA A 459 0.65 -44.15 6.78
N GLN A 460 0.71 -45.34 6.19
CA GLN A 460 0.02 -45.67 4.94
C GLN A 460 -1.49 -45.63 5.09
N HIS A 461 -2.04 -46.14 6.20
CA HIS A 461 -3.48 -46.14 6.48
C HIS A 461 -4.04 -44.72 6.65
N LEU A 462 -3.28 -43.83 7.29
CA LEU A 462 -3.64 -42.42 7.45
C LEU A 462 -3.73 -41.68 6.11
N LEU A 463 -2.76 -41.89 5.22
CA LEU A 463 -2.79 -41.35 3.86
C LEU A 463 -3.99 -41.86 3.06
N LEU A 464 -4.25 -43.17 3.11
CA LEU A 464 -5.37 -43.81 2.41
C LEU A 464 -6.74 -43.33 2.86
N SER A 465 -6.91 -43.13 4.18
CA SER A 465 -8.19 -42.67 4.75
C SER A 465 -8.56 -41.22 4.40
N ASN A 466 -7.62 -40.42 3.88
CA ASN A 466 -7.83 -39.01 3.53
C ASN A 466 -7.84 -38.75 2.00
N MET A 467 -7.62 -39.75 1.14
CA MET A 467 -7.86 -39.63 -0.29
C MET A 467 -9.36 -39.82 -0.59
N SER A 468 -9.97 -38.92 -1.39
CA SER A 468 -11.43 -38.96 -1.65
C SER A 468 -11.90 -40.28 -2.27
N ILE A 469 -13.09 -40.71 -1.84
CA ILE A 469 -13.69 -42.03 -2.13
C ILE A 469 -14.48 -42.02 -3.46
N ASP A 470 -14.67 -40.85 -4.08
CA ASP A 470 -15.51 -40.68 -5.27
C ASP A 470 -14.78 -40.92 -6.61
N GLU A 471 -13.53 -41.39 -6.58
CA GLU A 471 -12.71 -41.66 -7.77
C GLU A 471 -12.84 -43.11 -8.28
N PRO A 472 -12.71 -43.35 -9.60
CA PRO A 472 -12.71 -44.70 -10.17
C PRO A 472 -11.66 -45.60 -9.52
N ILE A 473 -12.00 -46.88 -9.38
CA ILE A 473 -11.16 -47.89 -8.72
C ILE A 473 -9.79 -48.01 -9.39
N GLU A 474 -9.70 -47.82 -10.71
CA GLU A 474 -8.44 -47.82 -11.43
C GLU A 474 -7.53 -46.65 -11.03
N THR A 475 -8.10 -45.47 -10.75
CA THR A 475 -7.36 -44.27 -10.32
C THR A 475 -6.75 -44.47 -8.93
N GLN A 476 -7.53 -45.03 -8.00
CA GLN A 476 -7.05 -45.33 -6.65
C GLN A 476 -5.93 -46.40 -6.66
N HIS A 477 -6.08 -47.42 -7.51
CA HIS A 477 -5.07 -48.46 -7.69
C HIS A 477 -3.78 -47.91 -8.31
N TRP A 478 -3.88 -47.02 -9.30
CA TRP A 478 -2.71 -46.39 -9.91
C TRP A 478 -1.95 -45.51 -8.92
N LEU A 479 -2.64 -44.68 -8.13
CA LEU A 479 -2.02 -43.84 -7.08
C LEU A 479 -1.29 -44.70 -6.03
N LEU A 480 -1.89 -45.81 -5.61
CA LEU A 480 -1.28 -46.75 -4.67
C LEU A 480 0.04 -47.33 -5.19
N THR A 481 0.04 -47.82 -6.43
CA THR A 481 1.23 -48.42 -7.07
C THR A 481 2.31 -47.38 -7.39
N LEU A 482 1.93 -46.11 -7.62
CA LEU A 482 2.87 -45.05 -7.96
C LEU A 482 3.61 -44.48 -6.74
N PHE A 483 2.98 -44.47 -5.56
CA PHE A 483 3.45 -43.73 -4.39
C PHE A 483 3.90 -44.60 -3.21
N LEU A 484 3.57 -45.90 -3.20
CA LEU A 484 3.99 -46.84 -2.14
C LEU A 484 4.46 -48.18 -2.74
N PRO A 485 5.59 -48.20 -3.46
CA PRO A 485 6.01 -49.38 -4.22
C PRO A 485 6.52 -50.57 -3.37
N GLU A 486 6.88 -50.37 -2.09
CA GLU A 486 7.67 -51.36 -1.33
C GLU A 486 6.93 -52.13 -0.21
N ALA A 487 5.69 -51.80 0.14
CA ALA A 487 4.99 -52.57 1.16
C ALA A 487 3.49 -52.37 1.03
N LEU A 488 2.81 -53.38 0.48
CA LEU A 488 1.43 -53.76 0.77
C LEU A 488 1.17 -55.08 0.01
N ASN A 489 1.03 -56.18 0.74
CA ASN A 489 0.51 -57.43 0.18
C ASN A 489 -0.93 -57.16 -0.34
N PRO A 490 -1.34 -57.68 -1.51
CA PRO A 490 -2.73 -57.64 -1.98
C PRO A 490 -3.81 -57.88 -0.91
N GLU A 491 -3.52 -58.72 0.09
CA GLU A 491 -4.42 -59.01 1.22
C GLU A 491 -4.60 -57.83 2.19
N GLU A 492 -3.57 -57.03 2.46
CA GLU A 492 -3.64 -55.88 3.37
C GLU A 492 -4.41 -54.70 2.75
N ILE A 493 -4.30 -54.55 1.43
CA ILE A 493 -5.13 -53.62 0.64
C ILE A 493 -6.60 -54.04 0.71
N HIS A 494 -6.87 -55.33 0.67
CA HIS A 494 -8.24 -55.86 0.81
C HIS A 494 -8.80 -55.65 2.23
N LEU A 495 -7.94 -55.76 3.26
CA LEU A 495 -8.31 -55.52 4.65
C LEU A 495 -8.60 -54.05 4.95
N ALA A 496 -7.83 -53.12 4.37
CA ALA A 496 -8.08 -51.68 4.46
C ALA A 496 -9.42 -51.29 3.77
N ARG A 497 -9.74 -51.92 2.64
CA ARG A 497 -11.03 -51.78 1.94
C ARG A 497 -12.20 -52.27 2.79
N LEU A 498 -12.06 -53.43 3.45
CA LEU A 498 -13.09 -53.97 4.35
C LEU A 498 -13.37 -53.04 5.54
N LYS A 499 -12.32 -52.48 6.16
CA LYS A 499 -12.47 -51.51 7.27
C LYS A 499 -13.17 -50.22 6.85
N GLN A 500 -12.92 -49.71 5.64
CA GLN A 500 -13.60 -48.51 5.10
C GLN A 500 -15.08 -48.75 4.81
N VAL A 501 -15.45 -49.93 4.28
CA VAL A 501 -16.85 -50.30 4.05
C VAL A 501 -17.61 -50.44 5.37
N ILE A 502 -16.98 -51.03 6.40
CA ILE A 502 -17.56 -51.17 7.73
C ILE A 502 -17.78 -49.80 8.40
N LEU A 503 -16.83 -48.86 8.28
CA LEU A 503 -16.96 -47.51 8.85
C LEU A 503 -18.04 -46.65 8.19
N LYS A 504 -18.39 -46.90 6.91
CA LYS A 504 -19.50 -46.23 6.21
C LYS A 504 -20.86 -46.88 6.43
N GLY A 505 -20.91 -48.14 6.86
CA GLY A 505 -22.17 -48.85 7.17
C GLY A 505 -22.74 -48.58 8.56
N SER A 506 -22.11 -47.72 9.37
CA SER A 506 -22.51 -47.40 10.76
C SER A 506 -22.78 -45.92 11.01
N MET A 507 -23.08 -45.14 9.97
CA MET A 507 -23.66 -43.79 10.10
C MET A 507 -25.12 -43.77 9.64
#